data_AF-A0A7Y3APF9-F1
#
_entry.id   AF-A0A7Y3APF9-F1
#
_cell.length_a   1.000
_cell.length_b   1.000
_cell.length_c   1.000
_cell.angle_alpha   90.00
_cell.angle_beta   90.00
_cell.angle_gamma   90.00
#
_symmetry.space_group_name_H-M   'P 1'
#
loop_
_entity.id
_entity.type
_entity.pdbx_description
1 polymer ?
#
loop_
_entity_poly.entity_id
_entity_poly.type
_entity_poly.pdbx_seq_one_letter_code
_entity_poly.pdbx_strand_id
1 'polypeptide(L)'
;MNASGIRCDNDTKIAENLLNHMLVQRVKEQVDREAEKGPMGMRRRLLSTSVRLSRSMSPTVHKMADHCIEKLGVDLPLELYAYASPQFNAACFKPEEGRLFVMFSSGLLEAFDENELMFVVGHEFGHHVYQHHDMPVGYILNGTQRPSANLALQLFAWTRYAEISADRAGAFCANDLEAVAKALFKLASGLTSNRIVSFNLSEFLHQLDEMQATDAEPGQGAPMEDWFSTHPFSPLRVKALQLFHQSGLMLPGGIDKAELELHVQGMLGMMEPDYLEGHTDVAKKMRLLFIAGAVAVANARAGISEREASVLKEFMGEEFSLETLNIDKLIDTLPKRIRAVKKHASLPQRMQVVRDLSVVARAEGQITDNELLVLYGIADGLAIRRSIVGHILNGDTELD
;
A
#
# COMPACT_ATOMS: atom_id res chain seq x y z
N MET A 1 13.56 22.05 -8.16
CA MET A 1 13.23 20.65 -7.84
C MET A 1 12.08 20.23 -8.75
N ASN A 2 12.09 19.03 -9.30
CA ASN A 2 11.03 18.51 -10.18
C ASN A 2 10.42 17.23 -9.56
N ALA A 3 9.32 16.73 -10.12
CA ALA A 3 8.63 15.55 -9.59
C ALA A 3 9.57 14.32 -9.43
N SER A 4 10.44 14.06 -10.41
CA SER A 4 11.41 12.96 -10.30
C SER A 4 12.36 13.08 -9.10
N GLY A 5 12.71 14.29 -8.68
CA GLY A 5 13.62 14.53 -7.55
C GLY A 5 13.01 14.20 -6.18
N ILE A 6 11.68 14.26 -6.07
CA ILE A 6 10.95 14.01 -4.81
C ILE A 6 10.36 12.60 -4.73
N ARG A 7 10.34 11.85 -5.83
CA ARG A 7 9.92 10.43 -5.88
C ARG A 7 10.73 9.59 -4.88
N CYS A 8 10.04 8.69 -4.18
CA CYS A 8 10.67 7.72 -3.29
C CYS A 8 11.53 6.73 -4.10
N ASP A 9 12.71 6.38 -3.57
CA ASP A 9 13.65 5.55 -4.31
C ASP A 9 13.15 4.10 -4.44
N ASN A 10 12.49 3.58 -3.39
CA ASN A 10 11.97 2.21 -3.38
C ASN A 10 10.72 2.03 -4.26
N ASP A 11 9.94 3.09 -4.49
CA ASP A 11 8.90 3.07 -5.52
C ASP A 11 9.51 2.72 -6.89
N THR A 12 10.58 3.42 -7.29
CA THR A 12 11.26 3.18 -8.57
C THR A 12 11.91 1.79 -8.61
N LYS A 13 12.71 1.44 -7.60
CA LYS A 13 13.46 0.17 -7.56
C LYS A 13 12.54 -1.05 -7.60
N ILE A 14 11.46 -1.05 -6.81
CA ILE A 14 10.53 -2.17 -6.78
C ILE A 14 9.70 -2.21 -8.08
N ALA A 15 9.30 -1.06 -8.63
CA ALA A 15 8.62 -1.00 -9.93
C ALA A 15 9.45 -1.64 -11.04
N GLU A 16 10.74 -1.32 -11.14
CA GLU A 16 11.66 -1.90 -12.13
C GLU A 16 11.73 -3.43 -12.03
N ASN A 17 11.81 -3.96 -10.82
CA ASN A 17 11.80 -5.42 -10.59
C ASN A 17 10.46 -6.05 -11.00
N LEU A 18 9.34 -5.44 -10.59
CA LEU A 18 8.00 -5.91 -10.91
C LEU A 18 7.71 -5.88 -12.41
N LEU A 19 8.13 -4.84 -13.13
CA LEU A 19 7.94 -4.71 -14.58
C LEU A 19 8.76 -5.73 -15.39
N ASN A 20 9.78 -6.34 -14.78
CA ASN A 20 10.53 -7.46 -15.37
C ASN A 20 9.89 -8.83 -15.09
N HIS A 21 8.87 -8.89 -14.23
CA HIS A 21 8.20 -10.14 -13.89
C HIS A 21 7.28 -10.61 -15.03
N MET A 22 7.42 -11.86 -15.47
CA MET A 22 6.71 -12.44 -16.61
C MET A 22 5.17 -12.28 -16.56
N LEU A 23 4.57 -12.49 -15.38
CA LEU A 23 3.11 -12.30 -15.22
C LEU A 23 2.71 -10.83 -15.35
N VAL A 24 3.52 -9.92 -14.81
CA VAL A 24 3.24 -8.47 -14.84
C VAL A 24 3.29 -7.97 -16.27
N GLN A 25 4.33 -8.34 -17.02
CA GLN A 25 4.46 -8.00 -18.44
C GLN A 25 3.27 -8.52 -19.25
N ARG A 26 2.90 -9.79 -19.08
CA ARG A 26 1.77 -10.40 -19.80
C ARG A 26 0.44 -9.69 -19.54
N VAL A 27 0.13 -9.43 -18.27
CA VAL A 27 -1.12 -8.76 -17.89
C VAL A 27 -1.11 -7.32 -18.37
N LYS A 28 0.03 -6.61 -18.23
CA LYS A 28 0.19 -5.26 -18.75
C LYS A 28 -0.06 -5.19 -20.25
N GLU A 29 0.56 -6.06 -21.04
CA GLU A 29 0.31 -6.14 -22.48
C GLU A 29 -1.15 -6.42 -22.83
N GLN A 30 -1.85 -7.23 -22.02
CA GLN A 30 -3.27 -7.48 -22.22
C GLN A 30 -4.10 -6.21 -21.99
N VAL A 31 -3.86 -5.51 -20.88
CA VAL A 31 -4.53 -4.25 -20.55
C VAL A 31 -4.24 -3.18 -21.61
N ASP A 32 -2.99 -3.07 -22.05
CA ASP A 32 -2.57 -2.11 -23.07
C ASP A 32 -3.24 -2.41 -24.42
N ARG A 33 -3.31 -3.69 -24.84
CA ARG A 33 -4.06 -4.11 -26.05
C ARG A 33 -5.56 -3.83 -25.96
N GLU A 34 -6.15 -3.91 -24.77
CA GLU A 34 -7.56 -3.56 -24.57
C GLU A 34 -7.79 -2.05 -24.67
N ALA A 35 -6.86 -1.24 -24.16
CA ALA A 35 -6.88 0.22 -24.31
C ALA A 35 -6.69 0.67 -25.77
N GLU A 36 -5.93 -0.07 -26.58
CA GLU A 36 -5.73 0.21 -28.02
C GLU A 36 -6.99 0.01 -28.88
N LYS A 37 -8.02 -0.69 -28.38
CA LYS A 37 -9.28 -0.91 -29.13
C LYS A 37 -10.12 0.36 -29.30
N GLY A 38 -9.68 1.47 -28.71
CA GLY A 38 -10.30 2.79 -28.81
C GLY A 38 -10.59 3.37 -27.43
N PRO A 39 -11.00 4.64 -27.38
CA PRO A 39 -11.35 5.28 -26.12
C PRO A 39 -12.44 4.47 -25.40
N MET A 40 -12.18 4.17 -24.13
CA MET A 40 -13.10 3.59 -23.17
C MET A 40 -14.34 4.47 -22.93
N GLY A 41 -14.35 5.68 -23.50
CA GLY A 41 -15.47 6.61 -23.42
C GLY A 41 -15.55 7.26 -22.04
N MET A 42 -14.40 7.44 -21.39
CA MET A 42 -14.30 7.96 -20.04
C MET A 42 -14.91 9.36 -19.95
N ARG A 43 -14.58 10.22 -20.90
CA ARG A 43 -15.15 11.58 -20.97
C ARG A 43 -16.67 11.56 -21.05
N ARG A 44 -17.25 10.69 -21.88
CA ARG A 44 -18.71 10.52 -22.00
C ARG A 44 -19.31 10.01 -20.69
N ARG A 45 -18.68 9.03 -20.06
CA ARG A 45 -19.11 8.47 -18.76
C ARG A 45 -19.13 9.56 -17.70
N LEU A 46 -18.03 10.30 -17.53
CA LEU A 46 -17.92 11.40 -16.58
C LEU A 46 -18.98 12.47 -16.84
N LEU A 47 -19.18 12.91 -18.09
CA LEU A 47 -20.23 13.88 -18.44
C LEU A 47 -21.66 13.38 -18.14
N SER A 48 -21.88 12.07 -18.09
CA SER A 48 -23.20 11.49 -17.79
C SER A 48 -23.49 11.32 -16.29
N THR A 49 -22.44 11.21 -15.45
CA THR A 49 -22.58 10.90 -14.01
C THR A 49 -22.06 12.01 -13.10
N SER A 50 -21.46 13.08 -13.66
CA SER A 50 -20.83 14.15 -12.90
C SER A 50 -20.96 15.51 -13.61
N VAL A 51 -20.74 16.58 -12.88
CA VAL A 51 -20.76 17.95 -13.39
C VAL A 51 -19.34 18.34 -13.79
N ARG A 52 -19.14 18.71 -15.06
CA ARG A 52 -17.87 19.28 -15.51
C ARG A 52 -17.66 20.66 -14.89
N LEU A 53 -16.61 20.81 -14.10
CA LEU A 53 -16.19 22.08 -13.53
C LEU A 53 -15.44 22.87 -14.60
N SER A 54 -16.14 23.79 -15.28
CA SER A 54 -15.48 24.70 -16.21
C SER A 54 -14.67 25.77 -15.45
N ARG A 55 -13.68 26.38 -16.12
CA ARG A 55 -12.87 27.48 -15.55
C ARG A 55 -13.72 28.64 -15.02
N SER A 56 -14.85 28.94 -15.65
CA SER A 56 -15.79 29.97 -15.19
C SER A 56 -16.66 29.53 -14.01
N MET A 57 -16.92 28.24 -13.85
CA MET A 57 -17.70 27.72 -12.72
C MET A 57 -16.84 27.55 -11.47
N SER A 58 -15.58 27.14 -11.62
CA SER A 58 -14.69 26.84 -10.50
C SER A 58 -13.28 27.38 -10.74
N PRO A 59 -13.10 28.72 -10.76
CA PRO A 59 -11.81 29.33 -11.04
C PRO A 59 -10.74 28.95 -10.01
N THR A 60 -11.11 28.82 -8.73
CA THR A 60 -10.19 28.43 -7.66
C THR A 60 -9.67 27.01 -7.85
N VAL A 61 -10.54 26.04 -8.16
CA VAL A 61 -10.12 24.64 -8.38
C VAL A 61 -9.21 24.51 -9.59
N HIS A 62 -9.52 25.22 -10.67
CA HIS A 62 -8.63 25.28 -11.84
C HIS A 62 -7.28 25.90 -11.51
N LYS A 63 -7.24 27.01 -10.76
CA LYS A 63 -5.98 27.65 -10.34
C LYS A 63 -5.11 26.71 -9.51
N MET A 64 -5.70 25.96 -8.58
CA MET A 64 -4.97 24.97 -7.78
C MET A 64 -4.43 23.84 -8.65
N ALA A 65 -5.26 23.30 -9.55
CA ALA A 65 -4.85 22.22 -10.44
C ALA A 65 -3.75 22.68 -11.42
N ASP A 66 -3.87 23.88 -11.99
CA ASP A 66 -2.87 24.51 -12.86
C ASP A 66 -1.52 24.65 -12.13
N HIS A 67 -1.54 25.10 -10.87
CA HIS A 67 -0.33 25.19 -10.04
C HIS A 67 0.31 23.83 -9.80
N CYS A 68 -0.48 22.78 -9.54
CA CYS A 68 0.05 21.44 -9.34
C CYS A 68 0.69 20.87 -10.63
N ILE A 69 0.04 21.01 -11.80
CA ILE A 69 0.63 20.53 -13.07
C ILE A 69 1.89 21.30 -13.44
N GLU A 70 1.95 22.60 -13.18
CA GLU A 70 3.15 23.42 -13.43
C GLU A 70 4.31 22.93 -12.54
N LYS A 71 4.06 22.76 -11.24
CA LYS A 71 5.07 22.28 -10.28
C LYS A 71 5.57 20.88 -10.59
N LEU A 72 4.68 19.99 -11.02
CA LEU A 72 5.00 18.59 -11.29
C LEU A 72 5.50 18.36 -12.73
N GLY A 73 5.39 19.36 -13.61
CA GLY A 73 5.84 19.27 -15.00
C GLY A 73 4.91 18.44 -15.89
N VAL A 74 3.61 18.49 -15.64
CA VAL A 74 2.59 17.81 -16.46
C VAL A 74 2.16 18.73 -17.61
N ASP A 75 2.43 18.30 -18.85
CA ASP A 75 2.07 19.02 -20.08
C ASP A 75 0.85 18.38 -20.76
N LEU A 76 -0.27 18.34 -20.05
CA LEU A 76 -1.54 17.83 -20.56
C LEU A 76 -2.71 18.74 -20.16
N PRO A 77 -3.68 18.98 -21.05
CA PRO A 77 -4.90 19.68 -20.69
C PRO A 77 -5.73 18.89 -19.67
N LEU A 78 -6.25 19.60 -18.67
CA LEU A 78 -7.09 19.05 -17.61
C LEU A 78 -8.58 19.21 -17.92
N GLU A 79 -9.37 18.17 -17.64
CA GLU A 79 -10.82 18.29 -17.45
C GLU A 79 -11.21 17.86 -16.02
N LEU A 80 -11.82 18.78 -15.29
CA LEU A 80 -12.19 18.59 -13.88
C LEU A 80 -13.69 18.32 -13.75
N TYR A 81 -14.06 17.39 -12.88
CA TYR A 81 -15.43 16.94 -12.67
C TYR A 81 -15.77 16.88 -11.18
N ALA A 82 -17.04 17.13 -10.84
CA ALA A 82 -17.58 16.94 -9.49
C ALA A 82 -18.75 15.96 -9.53
N TYR A 83 -18.74 14.94 -8.69
CA TYR A 83 -19.83 13.98 -8.56
C TYR A 83 -20.45 14.02 -7.16
N ALA A 84 -21.74 13.72 -7.08
CA ALA A 84 -22.47 13.76 -5.83
C ALA A 84 -22.06 12.57 -4.94
N SER A 85 -21.32 12.85 -3.88
CA SER A 85 -20.99 11.88 -2.84
C SER A 85 -20.58 12.60 -1.55
N PRO A 86 -21.09 12.16 -0.38
CA PRO A 86 -20.65 12.68 0.91
C PRO A 86 -19.29 12.12 1.35
N GLN A 87 -18.85 10.99 0.80
CA GLN A 87 -17.53 10.42 1.09
C GLN A 87 -16.44 11.27 0.43
N PHE A 88 -15.37 11.57 1.15
CA PHE A 88 -14.23 12.32 0.61
C PHE A 88 -13.43 11.43 -0.32
N ASN A 89 -13.38 11.81 -1.59
CA ASN A 89 -12.61 11.06 -2.57
C ASN A 89 -12.27 11.94 -3.78
N ALA A 90 -11.12 11.69 -4.38
CA ALA A 90 -10.68 12.24 -5.65
C ALA A 90 -10.05 11.11 -6.47
N ALA A 91 -10.06 11.24 -7.79
CA ALA A 91 -9.37 10.30 -8.65
C ALA A 91 -8.84 11.03 -9.88
N CYS A 92 -7.60 10.72 -10.25
CA CYS A 92 -7.02 11.05 -11.54
C CYS A 92 -6.95 9.81 -12.43
N PHE A 93 -7.49 9.92 -13.63
CA PHE A 93 -7.52 8.80 -14.57
C PHE A 93 -6.41 8.90 -15.60
N LYS A 94 -6.03 7.74 -16.17
CA LYS A 94 -5.14 7.70 -17.33
C LYS A 94 -5.65 8.63 -18.43
N PRO A 95 -4.75 9.38 -19.10
CA PRO A 95 -5.16 10.26 -20.18
C PRO A 95 -5.88 9.51 -21.31
N GLU A 96 -6.97 10.09 -21.79
CA GLU A 96 -7.71 9.62 -22.96
C GLU A 96 -7.91 10.81 -23.91
N GLU A 97 -7.70 10.60 -25.21
CA GLU A 97 -7.75 11.67 -26.23
C GLU A 97 -6.85 12.88 -25.90
N GLY A 98 -5.68 12.64 -25.30
CA GLY A 98 -4.71 13.67 -24.95
C GLY A 98 -5.15 14.61 -23.83
N ARG A 99 -6.09 14.18 -22.96
CA ARG A 99 -6.57 14.96 -21.80
C ARG A 99 -6.47 14.12 -20.54
N LEU A 100 -6.10 14.77 -19.44
CA LEU A 100 -6.15 14.18 -18.11
C LEU A 100 -7.49 14.50 -17.45
N PHE A 101 -8.12 13.49 -16.85
CA PHE A 101 -9.42 13.63 -16.21
C PHE A 101 -9.26 13.52 -14.70
N VAL A 102 -9.80 14.48 -13.98
CA VAL A 102 -9.83 14.46 -12.50
C VAL A 102 -11.27 14.60 -12.05
N MET A 103 -11.68 13.76 -11.10
CA MET A 103 -12.98 13.88 -10.46
C MET A 103 -12.85 14.05 -8.96
N PHE A 104 -13.75 14.83 -8.39
CA PHE A 104 -13.84 15.10 -6.96
C PHE A 104 -15.25 14.75 -6.46
N SER A 105 -15.34 14.17 -5.27
CA SER A 105 -16.63 14.11 -4.59
C SER A 105 -17.06 15.50 -4.14
N SER A 106 -18.37 15.75 -4.15
CA SER A 106 -18.93 16.99 -3.60
C SER A 106 -18.55 17.20 -2.14
N GLY A 107 -18.49 16.12 -1.34
CA GLY A 107 -18.08 16.18 0.06
C GLY A 107 -16.66 16.71 0.23
N LEU A 108 -15.72 16.28 -0.61
CA LEU A 108 -14.34 16.76 -0.57
C LEU A 108 -14.25 18.26 -0.91
N LEU A 109 -14.89 18.68 -2.00
CA LEU A 109 -14.84 20.08 -2.48
C LEU A 109 -15.42 21.08 -1.47
N GLU A 110 -16.46 20.70 -0.73
CA GLU A 110 -17.11 21.57 0.26
C GLU A 110 -16.38 21.58 1.61
N ALA A 111 -15.58 20.55 1.89
CA ALA A 111 -14.96 20.34 3.20
C ALA A 111 -13.51 20.81 3.30
N PHE A 112 -12.79 20.92 2.18
CA PHE A 112 -11.34 21.12 2.16
C PHE A 112 -10.97 22.54 1.70
N ASP A 113 -10.02 23.15 2.41
CA ASP A 113 -9.50 24.48 2.08
C ASP A 113 -8.50 24.40 0.90
N GLU A 114 -8.08 25.54 0.33
CA GLU A 114 -7.27 25.57 -0.90
C GLU A 114 -5.98 24.72 -0.82
N ASN A 115 -5.16 24.87 0.22
CA ASN A 115 -3.93 24.09 0.37
C ASN A 115 -4.20 22.60 0.64
N GLU A 116 -5.33 22.27 1.27
CA GLU A 116 -5.74 20.89 1.54
C GLU A 116 -6.20 20.20 0.25
N LEU A 117 -6.99 20.89 -0.59
CA LEU A 117 -7.36 20.42 -1.93
C LEU A 117 -6.13 20.34 -2.84
N MET A 118 -5.19 21.27 -2.73
CA MET A 118 -3.93 21.24 -3.48
C MET A 118 -3.08 20.02 -3.13
N PHE A 119 -3.05 19.61 -1.86
CA PHE A 119 -2.44 18.35 -1.45
C PHE A 119 -3.11 17.15 -2.12
N VAL A 120 -4.44 17.05 -2.07
CA VAL A 120 -5.19 15.95 -2.70
C VAL A 120 -4.98 15.91 -4.21
N VAL A 121 -5.10 17.04 -4.90
CA VAL A 121 -4.89 17.12 -6.36
C VAL A 121 -3.45 16.79 -6.73
N GLY A 122 -2.48 17.34 -6.00
CA GLY A 122 -1.06 17.05 -6.27
C GLY A 122 -0.70 15.59 -6.00
N HIS A 123 -1.38 14.93 -5.05
CA HIS A 123 -1.26 13.50 -4.79
C HIS A 123 -1.75 12.68 -6.00
N GLU A 124 -2.97 12.97 -6.49
CA GLU A 124 -3.52 12.33 -7.68
C GLU A 124 -2.66 12.54 -8.94
N PHE A 125 -2.08 13.74 -9.11
CA PHE A 125 -1.12 14.00 -10.18
C PHE A 125 0.22 13.29 -9.98
N GLY A 126 0.63 13.05 -8.74
CA GLY A 126 1.77 12.18 -8.43
C GLY A 126 1.59 10.79 -9.04
N HIS A 127 0.43 10.16 -8.86
CA HIS A 127 0.14 8.86 -9.48
C HIS A 127 0.26 8.87 -11.00
N HIS A 128 -0.23 9.95 -11.64
CA HIS A 128 -0.09 10.12 -13.07
C HIS A 128 1.38 10.30 -13.51
N VAL A 129 2.10 11.24 -12.90
CA VAL A 129 3.48 11.60 -13.26
C VAL A 129 4.45 10.42 -13.08
N TYR A 130 4.23 9.62 -12.05
CA TYR A 130 5.07 8.46 -11.76
C TYR A 130 4.58 7.17 -12.44
N GLN A 131 3.54 7.28 -13.28
CA GLN A 131 2.96 6.17 -14.04
C GLN A 131 2.49 5.01 -13.16
N HIS A 132 2.00 5.29 -11.95
CA HIS A 132 1.55 4.25 -11.03
C HIS A 132 0.40 3.42 -11.62
N HIS A 133 -0.49 4.03 -12.41
CA HIS A 133 -1.58 3.31 -13.07
C HIS A 133 -1.10 2.33 -14.17
N ASP A 134 0.16 2.39 -14.60
CA ASP A 134 0.71 1.45 -15.59
C ASP A 134 1.07 0.09 -14.99
N MET A 135 1.22 0.02 -13.66
CA MET A 135 1.33 -1.25 -12.95
C MET A 135 -0.06 -1.89 -12.81
N PRO A 136 -0.31 -3.07 -13.39
CA PRO A 136 -1.65 -3.67 -13.42
C PRO A 136 -1.97 -4.42 -12.11
N VAL A 137 -1.76 -3.79 -10.95
CA VAL A 137 -1.90 -4.43 -9.62
C VAL A 137 -3.28 -5.06 -9.45
N GLY A 138 -4.36 -4.30 -9.68
CA GLY A 138 -5.74 -4.79 -9.56
C GLY A 138 -6.03 -5.97 -10.49
N TYR A 139 -5.62 -5.89 -11.76
CA TYR A 139 -5.78 -6.99 -12.72
C TYR A 139 -5.00 -8.26 -12.34
N ILE A 140 -3.85 -8.11 -11.68
CA ILE A 140 -3.07 -9.25 -11.20
C ILE A 140 -3.72 -9.84 -9.95
N LEU A 141 -3.98 -9.02 -8.92
CA LEU A 141 -4.46 -9.50 -7.62
C LEU A 141 -5.90 -10.04 -7.69
N ASN A 142 -6.75 -9.44 -8.53
CA ASN A 142 -8.16 -9.82 -8.71
C ASN A 142 -8.40 -10.65 -9.98
N GLY A 143 -7.34 -10.96 -10.74
CA GLY A 143 -7.41 -11.70 -11.99
C GLY A 143 -7.76 -13.18 -11.84
N THR A 144 -8.06 -13.82 -12.97
CA THR A 144 -8.33 -15.27 -13.03
C THR A 144 -7.06 -16.09 -12.79
N GLN A 145 -5.92 -15.62 -13.31
CA GLN A 145 -4.61 -16.17 -13.00
C GLN A 145 -4.11 -15.54 -11.71
N ARG A 146 -3.98 -16.36 -10.67
CA ARG A 146 -3.52 -15.88 -9.37
C ARG A 146 -2.02 -15.58 -9.41
N PRO A 147 -1.58 -14.45 -8.86
CA PRO A 147 -0.18 -14.19 -8.67
C PRO A 147 0.37 -15.19 -7.67
N SER A 148 1.66 -15.42 -7.77
CA SER A 148 2.34 -16.02 -6.66
C SER A 148 2.28 -15.13 -5.43
N ALA A 149 2.44 -15.77 -4.28
CA ALA A 149 2.42 -15.06 -3.03
C ALA A 149 3.62 -14.11 -2.90
N ASN A 150 4.82 -14.46 -3.40
CA ASN A 150 5.96 -13.55 -3.46
C ASN A 150 5.66 -12.31 -4.32
N LEU A 151 5.11 -12.51 -5.53
CA LEU A 151 4.71 -11.41 -6.40
C LEU A 151 3.64 -10.53 -5.74
N ALA A 152 2.63 -11.14 -5.11
CA ALA A 152 1.59 -10.40 -4.40
C ALA A 152 2.18 -9.52 -3.30
N LEU A 153 3.12 -10.04 -2.51
CA LEU A 153 3.80 -9.28 -1.46
C LEU A 153 4.65 -8.14 -2.02
N GLN A 154 5.35 -8.35 -3.13
CA GLN A 154 6.11 -7.31 -3.81
C GLN A 154 5.20 -6.22 -4.40
N LEU A 155 4.06 -6.59 -5.00
CA LEU A 155 3.07 -5.64 -5.49
C LEU A 155 2.50 -4.79 -4.35
N PHE A 156 2.15 -5.41 -3.22
CA PHE A 156 1.70 -4.68 -2.04
C PHE A 156 2.79 -3.75 -1.48
N ALA A 157 4.05 -4.20 -1.46
CA ALA A 157 5.17 -3.36 -1.03
C ALA A 157 5.33 -2.14 -1.94
N TRP A 158 5.29 -2.36 -3.25
CA TRP A 158 5.36 -1.29 -4.23
C TRP A 158 4.20 -0.29 -4.07
N THR A 159 2.95 -0.75 -3.92
CA THR A 159 1.78 0.15 -3.73
C THR A 159 2.01 1.11 -2.55
N ARG A 160 2.56 0.64 -1.44
CA ARG A 160 2.86 1.53 -0.29
C ARG A 160 3.89 2.61 -0.63
N TYR A 161 4.95 2.27 -1.37
CA TYR A 161 5.94 3.26 -1.79
C TYR A 161 5.38 4.20 -2.86
N ALA A 162 4.52 3.72 -3.75
CA ALA A 162 3.81 4.53 -4.72
C ALA A 162 2.95 5.60 -4.02
N GLU A 163 2.26 5.24 -2.93
CA GLU A 163 1.52 6.20 -2.09
C GLU A 163 2.44 7.24 -1.44
N ILE A 164 3.62 6.83 -0.92
CA ILE A 164 4.59 7.80 -0.39
C ILE A 164 5.08 8.76 -1.48
N SER A 165 5.35 8.27 -2.69
CA SER A 165 5.72 9.13 -3.82
C SER A 165 4.61 10.12 -4.16
N ALA A 166 3.35 9.66 -4.23
CA ALA A 166 2.20 10.50 -4.50
C ALA A 166 1.98 11.54 -3.38
N ASP A 167 2.09 11.14 -2.11
CA ASP A 167 2.06 12.05 -0.96
C ASP A 167 3.09 13.17 -1.07
N ARG A 168 4.34 12.82 -1.43
CA ARG A 168 5.40 13.81 -1.62
C ARG A 168 5.06 14.78 -2.76
N ALA A 169 4.45 14.31 -3.84
CA ALA A 169 3.98 15.18 -4.92
C ALA A 169 2.88 16.15 -4.45
N GLY A 170 1.89 15.65 -3.70
CA GLY A 170 0.86 16.47 -3.06
C GLY A 170 1.44 17.52 -2.11
N ALA A 171 2.32 17.11 -1.21
CA ALA A 171 2.94 17.98 -0.23
C ALA A 171 3.89 18.99 -0.86
N PHE A 172 4.60 18.61 -1.94
CA PHE A 172 5.40 19.54 -2.73
C PHE A 172 4.53 20.60 -3.41
N CYS A 173 3.34 20.23 -3.90
CA CYS A 173 2.40 21.18 -4.49
C CYS A 173 1.90 22.19 -3.45
N ALA A 174 1.31 21.67 -2.35
CA ALA A 174 0.73 22.45 -1.26
C ALA A 174 1.76 23.30 -0.50
N ASN A 175 2.96 22.75 -0.27
CA ASN A 175 4.05 23.39 0.46
C ASN A 175 3.64 23.96 1.84
N ASP A 176 2.77 23.21 2.55
CA ASP A 176 2.18 23.59 3.83
C ASP A 176 1.92 22.32 4.65
N LEU A 177 2.79 22.04 5.63
CA LEU A 177 2.71 20.82 6.44
C LEU A 177 1.41 20.78 7.26
N GLU A 178 0.92 21.92 7.73
CA GLU A 178 -0.29 21.97 8.55
C GLU A 178 -1.51 21.63 7.70
N ALA A 179 -1.62 22.20 6.50
CA ALA A 179 -2.70 21.88 5.56
C ALA A 179 -2.64 20.40 5.11
N VAL A 180 -1.45 19.87 4.83
CA VAL A 180 -1.26 18.45 4.44
C VAL A 180 -1.73 17.52 5.58
N ALA A 181 -1.30 17.77 6.81
CA ALA A 181 -1.69 16.97 7.97
C ALA A 181 -3.20 17.09 8.25
N LYS A 182 -3.77 18.30 8.12
CA LYS A 182 -5.21 18.55 8.30
C LYS A 182 -6.05 17.87 7.21
N ALA A 183 -5.58 17.83 5.96
CA ALA A 183 -6.22 17.10 4.88
C ALA A 183 -6.29 15.60 5.19
N LEU A 184 -5.17 14.99 5.61
CA LEU A 184 -5.13 13.58 6.03
C LEU A 184 -6.02 13.31 7.25
N PHE A 185 -6.03 14.21 8.24
CA PHE A 185 -6.94 14.13 9.39
C PHE A 185 -8.41 14.12 8.96
N LYS A 186 -8.81 15.00 8.03
CA LYS A 186 -10.17 15.07 7.48
C LYS A 186 -10.53 13.78 6.72
N LEU A 187 -9.61 13.29 5.87
CA LEU A 187 -9.79 12.03 5.14
C LEU A 187 -9.98 10.83 6.07
N ALA A 188 -9.23 10.79 7.18
CA ALA A 188 -9.29 9.71 8.17
C ALA A 188 -10.57 9.72 9.02
N SER A 189 -10.94 10.91 9.49
CA SER A 189 -11.93 11.07 10.57
C SER A 189 -13.31 11.50 10.08
N GLY A 190 -13.39 12.08 8.87
CA GLY A 190 -14.59 12.77 8.42
C GLY A 190 -14.85 14.11 9.12
N LEU A 191 -13.98 14.55 10.05
CA LEU A 191 -14.20 15.74 10.88
C LEU A 191 -13.70 16.99 10.16
N THR A 192 -14.63 17.82 9.70
CA THR A 192 -14.33 19.00 8.87
C THR A 192 -14.52 20.33 9.57
N SER A 193 -15.33 20.37 10.64
CA SER A 193 -15.71 21.60 11.34
C SER A 193 -14.97 21.75 12.67
N ASN A 194 -14.38 22.93 12.89
CA ASN A 194 -13.70 23.30 14.14
C ASN A 194 -14.64 23.56 15.34
N ARG A 195 -15.96 23.33 15.20
CA ARG A 195 -16.94 23.59 16.27
C ARG A 195 -16.81 22.64 17.46
N ILE A 196 -16.53 21.36 17.19
CA ILE A 196 -16.45 20.31 18.22
C ILE A 196 -15.01 19.85 18.42
N VAL A 197 -14.28 19.68 17.31
CA VAL A 197 -12.88 19.26 17.31
C VAL A 197 -12.09 20.29 16.53
N SER A 198 -11.19 20.98 17.21
CA SER A 198 -10.25 21.90 16.57
C SER A 198 -8.99 21.13 16.21
N PHE A 199 -8.62 21.10 14.93
CA PHE A 199 -7.36 20.51 14.50
C PHE A 199 -6.18 21.24 15.16
N ASN A 200 -5.21 20.47 15.64
CA ASN A 200 -3.95 20.97 16.17
C ASN A 200 -2.82 20.07 15.67
N LEU A 201 -1.90 20.65 14.90
CA LEU A 201 -0.83 19.90 14.26
C LEU A 201 0.07 19.20 15.29
N SER A 202 0.49 19.90 16.35
CA SER A 202 1.40 19.32 17.34
C SER A 202 0.77 18.16 18.11
N GLU A 203 -0.50 18.29 18.51
CA GLU A 203 -1.23 17.21 19.20
C GLU A 203 -1.44 16.01 18.27
N PHE A 204 -1.77 16.26 17.00
CA PHE A 204 -1.94 15.19 16.02
C PHE A 204 -0.62 14.47 15.75
N LEU A 205 0.50 15.19 15.59
CA LEU A 205 1.82 14.57 15.41
C LEU A 205 2.29 13.83 16.66
N HIS A 206 2.00 14.35 17.85
CA HIS A 206 2.31 13.70 19.12
C HIS A 206 1.51 12.41 19.30
N GLN A 207 0.22 12.41 18.96
CA GLN A 207 -0.61 11.20 18.96
C GLN A 207 0.00 10.11 18.07
N LEU A 208 0.54 10.48 16.91
CA LEU A 208 1.21 9.54 16.01
C LEU A 208 2.55 9.03 16.58
N ASP A 209 3.29 9.86 17.32
CA ASP A 209 4.49 9.43 18.05
C ASP A 209 4.15 8.45 19.17
N GLU A 210 3.08 8.69 19.93
CA GLU A 210 2.58 7.78 20.96
C GLU A 210 2.18 6.42 20.36
N MET A 211 1.53 6.42 19.19
CA MET A 211 1.20 5.18 18.47
C MET A 211 2.48 4.40 18.14
N GLN A 212 3.49 5.04 17.55
CA GLN A 212 4.75 4.38 17.21
C GLN A 212 5.53 3.87 18.44
N ALA A 213 5.54 4.64 19.53
CA ALA A 213 6.18 4.24 20.78
C ALA A 213 5.46 3.05 21.44
N THR A 214 4.13 3.04 21.39
CA THR A 214 3.32 1.93 21.92
C THR A 214 3.41 0.68 21.03
N ASP A 215 3.56 0.86 19.71
CA ASP A 215 3.80 -0.22 18.74
C ASP A 215 5.21 -0.82 18.88
N ALA A 216 6.17 -0.07 19.44
CA ALA A 216 7.49 -0.57 19.81
C ALA A 216 7.46 -1.46 21.08
N GLU A 217 6.44 -1.31 21.93
CA GLU A 217 6.23 -2.17 23.10
C GLU A 217 5.46 -3.45 22.73
N PRO A 218 5.99 -4.65 23.01
CA PRO A 218 5.33 -5.90 22.63
C PRO A 218 3.93 -6.05 23.25
N GLY A 219 2.88 -5.89 22.42
CA GLY A 219 1.51 -6.27 22.76
C GLY A 219 0.61 -5.16 23.33
N GLN A 220 1.01 -3.88 23.27
CA GLN A 220 0.17 -2.74 23.71
C GLN A 220 -0.23 -1.76 22.59
N GLY A 221 0.35 -1.90 21.39
CA GLY A 221 0.10 -1.04 20.24
C GLY A 221 -1.33 -1.06 19.68
N ALA A 222 -1.63 -0.08 18.83
CA ALA A 222 -2.88 0.00 18.08
C ALA A 222 -3.07 -1.29 17.23
N PRO A 223 -4.30 -1.61 16.76
CA PRO A 223 -4.49 -2.70 15.82
C PRO A 223 -3.59 -2.52 14.59
N MET A 224 -2.49 -3.26 14.52
CA MET A 224 -1.58 -3.27 13.36
C MET A 224 -2.26 -3.78 12.06
N GLU A 225 -3.57 -4.08 12.13
CA GLU A 225 -4.50 -4.33 11.04
C GLU A 225 -4.54 -3.13 10.06
N ASP A 226 -4.46 -1.89 10.57
CA ASP A 226 -4.43 -0.66 9.76
C ASP A 226 -3.17 -0.54 8.89
N TRP A 227 -2.08 -1.20 9.28
CA TRP A 227 -0.82 -1.15 8.57
C TRP A 227 -0.92 -1.87 7.21
N PHE A 228 -1.73 -2.94 7.15
CA PHE A 228 -1.94 -3.75 5.95
C PHE A 228 -3.12 -3.30 5.09
N SER A 229 -3.84 -2.25 5.49
CA SER A 229 -4.91 -1.66 4.69
C SER A 229 -4.34 -1.00 3.43
N THR A 230 -4.90 -1.32 2.27
CA THR A 230 -4.53 -0.66 1.00
C THR A 230 -5.10 0.75 0.88
N HIS A 231 -6.10 1.14 1.68
CA HIS A 231 -6.52 2.51 2.11
C HIS A 231 -7.85 2.46 2.91
N PRO A 232 -8.17 3.45 3.80
CA PRO A 232 -7.64 4.82 3.95
C PRO A 232 -6.92 5.15 5.28
N PHE A 233 -6.13 6.23 5.27
CA PHE A 233 -5.31 6.83 6.36
C PHE A 233 -4.36 5.88 7.13
N SER A 234 -3.06 5.99 6.84
CA SER A 234 -2.02 5.34 7.65
C SER A 234 -1.23 6.40 8.43
N PRO A 235 -1.12 6.29 9.77
CA PRO A 235 -0.18 7.05 10.60
C PRO A 235 1.23 7.16 10.02
N LEU A 236 1.69 6.12 9.31
CA LEU A 236 3.01 6.06 8.69
C LEU A 236 3.15 7.06 7.53
N ARG A 237 2.08 7.30 6.77
CA ARG A 237 2.09 8.29 5.68
C ARG A 237 2.31 9.70 6.23
N VAL A 238 1.63 10.05 7.33
CA VAL A 238 1.80 11.35 7.99
C VAL A 238 3.23 11.51 8.49
N LYS A 239 3.83 10.47 9.11
CA LYS A 239 5.22 10.51 9.56
C LYS A 239 6.22 10.58 8.41
N ALA A 240 6.01 9.83 7.34
CA ALA A 240 6.82 9.93 6.13
C ALA A 240 6.77 11.34 5.50
N LEU A 241 5.58 11.98 5.52
CA LEU A 241 5.39 13.37 5.09
C LEU A 241 6.07 14.38 6.01
N GLN A 242 6.02 14.17 7.32
CA GLN A 242 6.74 14.99 8.30
C GLN A 242 8.26 14.94 8.03
N LEU A 243 8.82 13.74 7.82
CA LEU A 243 10.22 13.56 7.46
C LEU A 243 10.55 14.19 6.10
N PHE A 244 9.68 14.04 5.10
CA PHE A 244 9.85 14.68 3.79
C PHE A 244 9.88 16.20 3.91
N HIS A 245 8.98 16.79 4.70
CA HIS A 245 8.98 18.22 4.97
C HIS A 245 10.27 18.68 5.67
N GLN A 246 10.81 17.87 6.58
CA GLN A 246 12.07 18.14 7.29
C GLN A 246 13.34 17.86 6.46
N SER A 247 13.19 17.30 5.25
CA SER A 247 14.32 16.99 4.39
C SER A 247 14.80 18.21 3.60
N GLY A 248 16.04 18.11 3.09
CA GLY A 248 16.63 19.05 2.15
C GLY A 248 15.84 19.21 0.85
N LEU A 249 14.84 18.35 0.59
CA LEU A 249 13.94 18.47 -0.55
C LEU A 249 12.90 19.60 -0.36
N MET A 250 12.48 19.86 0.88
CA MET A 250 11.45 20.87 1.20
C MET A 250 12.00 22.05 1.99
N LEU A 251 12.97 21.80 2.89
CA LEU A 251 13.55 22.82 3.77
C LEU A 251 15.07 22.90 3.57
N PRO A 252 15.64 24.08 3.27
CA PRO A 252 17.09 24.26 3.22
C PRO A 252 17.77 23.86 4.54
N GLY A 253 18.76 22.99 4.48
CA GLY A 253 19.47 22.47 5.66
C GLY A 253 18.76 21.32 6.39
N GLY A 254 17.66 20.80 5.82
CA GLY A 254 17.04 19.56 6.27
C GLY A 254 17.88 18.31 6.01
N ILE A 255 17.41 17.16 6.48
CA ILE A 255 18.09 15.86 6.29
C ILE A 255 18.28 15.54 4.81
N ASP A 256 19.37 14.88 4.44
CA ASP A 256 19.62 14.57 3.04
C ASP A 256 18.62 13.52 2.50
N LYS A 257 18.49 13.44 1.17
CA LYS A 257 17.54 12.51 0.55
C LYS A 257 17.83 11.06 0.95
N ALA A 258 19.09 10.64 1.00
CA ALA A 258 19.42 9.25 1.33
C ALA A 258 19.04 8.92 2.78
N GLU A 259 19.26 9.84 3.71
CA GLU A 259 18.79 9.71 5.10
C GLU A 259 17.26 9.65 5.18
N LEU A 260 16.54 10.50 4.43
CA LEU A 260 15.08 10.44 4.32
C LEU A 260 14.61 9.06 3.81
N GLU A 261 15.22 8.55 2.74
CA GLU A 261 14.86 7.24 2.19
C GLU A 261 15.13 6.11 3.19
N LEU A 262 16.23 6.16 3.95
CA LEU A 262 16.52 5.19 5.01
C LEU A 262 15.47 5.22 6.13
N HIS A 263 15.02 6.40 6.55
CA HIS A 263 13.97 6.51 7.56
C HIS A 263 12.61 5.99 7.06
N VAL A 264 12.22 6.35 5.83
CA VAL A 264 10.99 5.86 5.21
C VAL A 264 11.06 4.35 5.00
N GLN A 265 12.21 3.82 4.55
CA GLN A 265 12.44 2.39 4.44
C GLN A 265 12.41 1.69 5.80
N GLY A 266 13.01 2.24 6.86
CA GLY A 266 12.92 1.65 8.20
C GLY A 266 11.47 1.57 8.71
N MET A 267 10.67 2.60 8.41
CA MET A 267 9.26 2.68 8.78
C MET A 267 8.39 1.67 8.01
N LEU A 268 8.59 1.53 6.70
CA LEU A 268 7.84 0.60 5.85
C LEU A 268 8.40 -0.84 5.83
N GLY A 269 9.69 -0.99 6.11
CA GLY A 269 10.46 -2.24 6.13
C GLY A 269 10.02 -3.20 7.23
N MET A 270 9.34 -2.69 8.27
CA MET A 270 8.59 -3.52 9.23
C MET A 270 7.51 -4.39 8.56
N MET A 271 7.21 -4.15 7.27
CA MET A 271 6.17 -4.82 6.49
C MET A 271 6.69 -5.48 5.20
N GLU A 272 7.98 -5.38 4.88
CA GLU A 272 8.58 -5.92 3.66
C GLU A 272 9.00 -7.40 3.83
N PRO A 273 8.70 -8.30 2.86
CA PRO A 273 9.03 -9.75 2.87
C PRO A 273 10.52 -10.14 2.92
N ASP A 274 11.39 -9.26 3.42
CA ASP A 274 12.86 -9.41 3.36
C ASP A 274 13.40 -10.56 4.23
N TYR A 275 12.63 -11.12 5.17
CA TYR A 275 13.15 -12.24 5.99
C TYR A 275 13.35 -13.54 5.22
N LEU A 276 12.74 -13.70 4.04
CA LEU A 276 12.91 -14.87 3.20
C LEU A 276 14.34 -14.94 2.65
N GLU A 277 14.91 -13.81 2.26
CA GLU A 277 16.28 -13.72 1.74
C GLU A 277 17.29 -13.28 2.82
N GLY A 278 16.79 -12.65 3.90
CA GLY A 278 17.57 -12.10 4.98
C GLY A 278 18.53 -13.11 5.66
N HIS A 279 19.71 -12.61 6.02
CA HIS A 279 20.78 -13.38 6.64
C HIS A 279 20.86 -13.24 8.17
N THR A 280 20.06 -12.37 8.77
CA THR A 280 20.02 -12.16 10.22
C THR A 280 19.50 -13.41 10.95
N ASP A 281 19.88 -13.58 12.23
CA ASP A 281 19.40 -14.71 13.03
C ASP A 281 17.87 -14.69 13.18
N VAL A 282 17.27 -13.51 13.30
CA VAL A 282 15.81 -13.33 13.35
C VAL A 282 15.17 -13.73 12.02
N ALA A 283 15.70 -13.26 10.88
CA ALA A 283 15.19 -13.62 9.55
C ALA A 283 15.25 -15.13 9.30
N LYS A 284 16.37 -15.77 9.67
CA LYS A 284 16.50 -17.24 9.60
C LYS A 284 15.42 -17.96 10.42
N LYS A 285 15.11 -17.49 11.63
CA LYS A 285 14.05 -18.08 12.47
C LYS A 285 12.67 -17.87 11.87
N MET A 286 12.38 -16.68 11.36
CA MET A 286 11.12 -16.36 10.68
C MET A 286 10.93 -17.23 9.44
N ARG A 287 11.95 -17.36 8.60
CA ARG A 287 11.95 -18.24 7.42
C ARG A 287 11.70 -19.68 7.81
N LEU A 288 12.41 -20.19 8.82
CA LEU A 288 12.23 -21.55 9.32
C LEU A 288 10.83 -21.80 9.89
N LEU A 289 10.18 -20.79 10.48
CA LEU A 289 8.79 -20.88 10.91
C LEU A 289 7.84 -20.84 9.72
N PHE A 290 8.02 -19.90 8.80
CA PHE A 290 7.21 -19.77 7.59
C PHE A 290 7.18 -21.09 6.81
N ILE A 291 8.34 -21.70 6.55
CA ILE A 291 8.45 -22.99 5.85
C ILE A 291 7.62 -24.08 6.55
N ALA A 292 7.82 -24.25 7.86
CA ALA A 292 7.14 -25.29 8.61
C ALA A 292 5.63 -25.02 8.70
N GLY A 293 5.24 -23.74 8.86
CA GLY A 293 3.84 -23.32 8.89
C GLY A 293 3.16 -23.50 7.54
N ALA A 294 3.82 -23.15 6.44
CA ALA A 294 3.28 -23.23 5.10
C ALA A 294 3.06 -24.71 4.69
N VAL A 295 4.02 -25.58 5.01
CA VAL A 295 3.86 -27.04 4.88
C VAL A 295 2.73 -27.58 5.76
N ALA A 296 2.63 -27.11 7.01
CA ALA A 296 1.58 -27.56 7.92
C ALA A 296 0.17 -27.13 7.46
N VAL A 297 0.04 -25.91 6.93
CA VAL A 297 -1.21 -25.38 6.36
C VAL A 297 -1.58 -26.20 5.12
N ALA A 298 -0.69 -26.31 4.13
CA ALA A 298 -0.95 -27.07 2.91
C ALA A 298 -1.31 -28.55 3.20
N ASN A 299 -0.61 -29.18 4.14
CA ASN A 299 -0.89 -30.57 4.52
C ASN A 299 -2.23 -30.77 5.26
N ALA A 300 -2.82 -29.71 5.83
CA ALA A 300 -4.02 -29.80 6.68
C ALA A 300 -5.30 -30.18 5.93
N ARG A 301 -5.32 -30.06 4.59
CA ARG A 301 -6.47 -30.43 3.75
C ARG A 301 -6.56 -31.94 3.55
N ALA A 302 -5.63 -32.51 2.79
CA ALA A 302 -5.54 -33.95 2.50
C ALA A 302 -4.13 -34.35 2.00
N GLY A 303 -3.10 -33.67 2.50
CA GLY A 303 -1.76 -33.66 1.89
C GLY A 303 -1.55 -32.47 0.95
N ILE A 304 -0.30 -32.25 0.56
CA ILE A 304 0.15 -31.08 -0.21
C ILE A 304 -0.18 -31.30 -1.70
N SER A 305 -0.96 -30.39 -2.30
CA SER A 305 -1.28 -30.41 -3.73
C SER A 305 -0.08 -30.01 -4.61
N GLU A 306 -0.11 -30.32 -5.91
CA GLU A 306 0.91 -29.83 -6.85
C GLU A 306 0.98 -28.29 -6.93
N ARG A 307 -0.15 -27.60 -6.74
CA ARG A 307 -0.20 -26.14 -6.75
C ARG A 307 0.42 -25.57 -5.47
N GLU A 308 0.08 -26.13 -4.31
CA GLU A 308 0.70 -25.76 -3.03
C GLU A 308 2.20 -26.04 -3.05
N ALA A 309 2.61 -27.17 -3.63
CA ALA A 309 4.00 -27.50 -3.84
C ALA A 309 4.74 -26.48 -4.71
N SER A 310 4.09 -26.00 -5.78
CA SER A 310 4.63 -24.95 -6.64
C SER A 310 4.79 -23.62 -5.90
N VAL A 311 3.80 -23.22 -5.09
CA VAL A 311 3.87 -21.99 -4.29
C VAL A 311 4.98 -22.07 -3.23
N LEU A 312 5.11 -23.22 -2.55
CA LEU A 312 6.18 -23.45 -1.58
C LEU A 312 7.56 -23.38 -2.24
N LYS A 313 7.75 -23.97 -3.43
CA LYS A 313 9.01 -23.88 -4.18
C LYS A 313 9.38 -22.44 -4.51
N GLU A 314 8.41 -21.62 -4.89
CA GLU A 314 8.68 -20.22 -5.24
C GLU A 314 9.19 -19.41 -4.05
N PHE A 315 8.63 -19.62 -2.86
CA PHE A 315 9.12 -18.97 -1.64
C PHE A 315 10.50 -19.44 -1.19
N MET A 316 10.86 -20.67 -1.54
CA MET A 316 12.02 -21.37 -0.98
C MET A 316 13.19 -21.50 -1.95
N GLY A 317 13.00 -21.09 -3.21
CA GLY A 317 13.97 -21.19 -4.29
C GLY A 317 13.96 -22.54 -5.01
N GLU A 318 14.50 -22.59 -6.23
CA GLU A 318 14.46 -23.80 -7.07
C GLU A 318 15.22 -25.01 -6.50
N GLU A 319 16.18 -24.79 -5.60
CA GLU A 319 16.89 -25.87 -4.89
C GLU A 319 16.02 -26.59 -3.85
N PHE A 320 14.84 -26.03 -3.52
CA PHE A 320 13.92 -26.62 -2.57
C PHE A 320 13.12 -27.78 -3.18
N SER A 321 13.24 -28.97 -2.58
CA SER A 321 12.42 -30.14 -2.90
C SER A 321 11.59 -30.57 -1.71
N LEU A 322 10.29 -30.78 -1.93
CA LEU A 322 9.39 -31.35 -0.94
C LEU A 322 9.68 -32.84 -0.68
N GLU A 323 10.28 -33.54 -1.65
CA GLU A 323 10.60 -34.97 -1.55
C GLU A 323 11.68 -35.26 -0.49
N THR A 324 12.52 -34.27 -0.18
CA THR A 324 13.58 -34.40 0.85
C THR A 324 13.11 -33.97 2.24
N LEU A 325 11.89 -33.44 2.36
CA LEU A 325 11.35 -32.98 3.64
C LEU A 325 10.65 -34.09 4.42
N ASN A 326 10.95 -34.14 5.71
CA ASN A 326 10.17 -34.91 6.66
C ASN A 326 9.02 -34.03 7.18
N ILE A 327 7.84 -34.18 6.57
CA ILE A 327 6.63 -33.39 6.88
C ILE A 327 6.25 -33.54 8.36
N ASP A 328 6.21 -34.77 8.87
CA ASP A 328 5.87 -35.05 10.28
C ASP A 328 6.79 -34.29 11.23
N LYS A 329 8.10 -34.32 10.97
CA LYS A 329 9.11 -33.59 11.77
C LYS A 329 8.96 -32.07 11.66
N LEU A 330 8.55 -31.54 10.51
CA LEU A 330 8.28 -30.10 10.37
C LEU A 330 7.08 -29.69 11.23
N ILE A 331 6.00 -30.48 11.20
CA ILE A 331 4.79 -30.27 11.99
C ILE A 331 5.10 -30.43 13.49
N ASP A 332 5.79 -31.49 13.90
CA ASP A 332 6.18 -31.75 15.29
C ASP A 332 7.08 -30.65 15.87
N THR A 333 7.92 -30.04 15.02
CA THR A 333 8.81 -28.95 15.45
C THR A 333 8.18 -27.56 15.35
N LEU A 334 6.97 -27.43 14.80
CA LEU A 334 6.28 -26.16 14.63
C LEU A 334 6.12 -25.38 15.96
N PRO A 335 5.72 -26.00 17.10
CA PRO A 335 5.64 -25.28 18.39
C PRO A 335 6.99 -24.75 18.88
N LYS A 336 8.10 -25.40 18.55
CA LYS A 336 9.46 -24.91 18.87
C LYS A 336 9.81 -23.69 18.03
N ARG A 337 9.46 -23.69 16.75
CA ARG A 337 9.72 -22.59 15.81
C ARG A 337 8.88 -21.35 16.15
N ILE A 338 7.60 -21.55 16.50
CA ILE A 338 6.72 -20.48 16.99
C ILE A 338 7.34 -19.80 18.22
N ARG A 339 7.76 -20.59 19.22
CA ARG A 339 8.41 -20.04 20.44
C ARG A 339 9.70 -19.28 20.12
N ALA A 340 10.50 -19.78 19.18
CA ALA A 340 11.73 -19.12 18.75
C ALA A 340 11.45 -17.76 18.09
N VAL A 341 10.49 -17.68 17.17
CA VAL A 341 10.10 -16.41 16.54
C VAL A 341 9.46 -15.46 17.55
N LYS A 342 8.54 -15.94 18.39
CA LYS A 342 7.94 -15.13 19.46
C LYS A 342 8.96 -14.50 20.40
N LYS A 343 10.06 -15.21 20.70
CA LYS A 343 11.10 -14.73 21.61
C LYS A 343 11.99 -13.65 20.98
N HIS A 344 12.25 -13.73 19.68
CA HIS A 344 13.32 -12.97 19.02
C HIS A 344 12.83 -11.95 18.00
N ALA A 345 11.68 -12.18 17.38
CA ALA A 345 11.11 -11.28 16.38
C ALA A 345 10.20 -10.24 17.04
N SER A 346 10.18 -9.03 16.49
CA SER A 346 9.22 -7.99 16.86
C SER A 346 7.79 -8.42 16.49
N LEU A 347 6.77 -7.77 17.08
CA LEU A 347 5.39 -8.06 16.72
C LEU A 347 5.09 -7.87 15.21
N PRO A 348 5.57 -6.80 14.53
CA PRO A 348 5.43 -6.67 13.07
C PRO A 348 5.99 -7.86 12.29
N GLN A 349 7.20 -8.30 12.62
CA GLN A 349 7.84 -9.46 12.01
C GLN A 349 7.03 -10.74 12.22
N ARG A 350 6.40 -10.92 13.38
CA ARG A 350 5.53 -12.08 13.62
C ARG A 350 4.28 -12.02 12.74
N MET A 351 3.65 -10.85 12.61
CA MET A 351 2.46 -10.68 11.77
C MET A 351 2.77 -10.86 10.30
N GLN A 352 3.95 -10.45 9.88
CA GLN A 352 4.45 -10.72 8.56
C GLN A 352 4.44 -12.21 8.22
N VAL A 353 4.94 -13.06 9.13
CA VAL A 353 4.89 -14.53 8.95
C VAL A 353 3.44 -15.01 8.84
N VAL A 354 2.53 -14.53 9.69
CA VAL A 354 1.10 -14.92 9.65
C VAL A 354 0.42 -14.46 8.35
N ARG A 355 0.72 -13.24 7.89
CA ARG A 355 0.24 -12.71 6.61
C ARG A 355 0.70 -13.59 5.47
N ASP A 356 2.00 -13.86 5.38
CA ASP A 356 2.56 -14.64 4.27
C ASP A 356 1.98 -16.06 4.27
N LEU A 357 1.79 -16.68 5.46
CA LEU A 357 1.09 -17.96 5.60
C LEU A 357 -0.37 -17.89 5.13
N SER A 358 -1.06 -16.79 5.41
CA SER A 358 -2.44 -16.57 4.96
C SER A 358 -2.50 -16.43 3.43
N VAL A 359 -1.51 -15.80 2.81
CA VAL A 359 -1.39 -15.75 1.35
C VAL A 359 -1.16 -17.15 0.76
N VAL A 360 -0.30 -17.98 1.38
CA VAL A 360 -0.12 -19.38 0.98
C VAL A 360 -1.44 -20.15 1.08
N ALA A 361 -2.16 -20.02 2.19
CA ALA A 361 -3.46 -20.69 2.37
C ALA A 361 -4.49 -20.30 1.30
N ARG A 362 -4.44 -19.05 0.80
CA ARG A 362 -5.33 -18.60 -0.28
C ARG A 362 -5.01 -19.20 -1.65
N ALA A 363 -3.85 -19.86 -1.83
CA ALA A 363 -3.42 -20.34 -3.15
C ALA A 363 -4.46 -21.23 -3.85
N GLU A 364 -5.15 -22.11 -3.11
CA GLU A 364 -6.23 -22.99 -3.62
C GLU A 364 -7.63 -22.33 -3.65
N GLY A 365 -7.77 -21.17 -3.01
CA GLY A 365 -8.91 -20.27 -3.19
C GLY A 365 -9.96 -20.30 -2.11
N GLN A 366 -10.49 -21.48 -1.79
CA GLN A 366 -11.25 -21.66 -0.57
C GLN A 366 -10.34 -22.29 0.48
N ILE A 367 -10.17 -21.57 1.58
CA ILE A 367 -9.49 -22.08 2.77
C ILE A 367 -10.45 -23.00 3.50
N THR A 368 -9.99 -24.19 3.84
CA THR A 368 -10.73 -25.16 4.66
C THR A 368 -10.64 -24.82 6.14
N ASP A 369 -11.59 -25.32 6.93
CA ASP A 369 -11.57 -25.15 8.39
C ASP A 369 -10.27 -25.68 9.02
N ASN A 370 -9.71 -26.76 8.47
CA ASN A 370 -8.45 -27.33 8.96
C ASN A 370 -7.24 -26.41 8.70
N GLU A 371 -7.13 -25.85 7.49
CA GLU A 371 -6.10 -24.86 7.15
C GLU A 371 -6.22 -23.62 8.04
N LEU A 372 -7.46 -23.15 8.25
CA LEU A 372 -7.75 -22.01 9.10
C LEU A 372 -7.40 -22.28 10.57
N LEU A 373 -7.65 -23.49 11.08
CA LEU A 373 -7.25 -23.90 12.43
C LEU A 373 -5.72 -23.89 12.61
N VAL A 374 -4.96 -24.34 11.60
CA VAL A 374 -3.49 -24.27 11.63
C VAL A 374 -3.02 -22.81 11.65
N LEU A 375 -3.58 -21.95 10.79
CA LEU A 375 -3.28 -20.52 10.78
C LEU A 375 -3.58 -19.86 12.13
N TYR A 376 -4.74 -20.12 12.71
CA TYR A 376 -5.10 -19.61 14.03
C TYR A 376 -4.18 -20.14 15.12
N GLY A 377 -3.79 -21.42 15.09
CA GLY A 377 -2.82 -21.97 16.04
C GLY A 377 -1.45 -21.30 15.97
N ILE A 378 -0.98 -20.98 14.76
CA ILE A 378 0.28 -20.24 14.56
C ILE A 378 0.13 -18.79 15.06
N ALA A 379 -0.97 -18.11 14.71
CA ALA A 379 -1.25 -16.74 15.13
C ALA A 379 -1.33 -16.61 16.66
N ASP A 380 -2.11 -17.47 17.33
CA ASP A 380 -2.22 -17.51 18.80
C ASP A 380 -0.85 -17.75 19.44
N GLY A 381 -0.09 -18.70 18.89
CA GLY A 381 1.25 -19.03 19.34
C GLY A 381 2.22 -17.85 19.26
N LEU A 382 2.09 -17.01 18.24
CA LEU A 382 2.86 -15.78 18.04
C LEU A 382 2.30 -14.56 18.81
N ALA A 383 1.20 -14.73 19.54
CA ALA A 383 0.44 -13.67 20.22
C ALA A 383 -0.15 -12.64 19.24
N ILE A 384 -0.76 -13.12 18.16
CA ILE A 384 -1.45 -12.34 17.13
C ILE A 384 -2.94 -12.65 17.19
N ARG A 385 -3.78 -11.61 17.13
CA ARG A 385 -5.23 -11.79 17.13
C ARG A 385 -5.71 -12.50 15.87
N ARG A 386 -6.64 -13.45 16.03
CA ARG A 386 -7.24 -14.19 14.90
C ARG A 386 -8.00 -13.29 13.91
N SER A 387 -8.50 -12.13 14.35
CA SER A 387 -9.14 -11.11 13.48
C SER A 387 -8.25 -10.71 12.31
N ILE A 388 -6.93 -10.61 12.54
CA ILE A 388 -5.92 -10.25 11.54
C ILE A 388 -5.91 -11.25 10.38
N VAL A 389 -5.96 -12.55 10.70
CA VAL A 389 -6.03 -13.60 9.68
C VAL A 389 -7.30 -13.40 8.86
N GLY A 390 -8.46 -13.17 9.49
CA GLY A 390 -9.71 -12.89 8.79
C GLY A 390 -9.64 -11.70 7.82
N HIS A 391 -9.05 -10.57 8.24
CA HIS A 391 -8.92 -9.36 7.40
C HIS A 391 -8.01 -9.60 6.19
N ILE A 392 -6.86 -10.26 6.39
CA ILE A 392 -5.93 -10.59 5.29
C ILE A 392 -6.58 -11.54 4.28
N LEU A 393 -7.44 -12.45 4.76
CA LEU A 393 -8.15 -13.40 3.90
C LEU A 393 -9.28 -12.76 3.09
N ASN A 394 -9.94 -11.74 3.63
CA ASN A 394 -11.08 -11.08 2.99
C ASN A 394 -10.67 -10.06 1.91
N GLY A 395 -9.45 -9.51 1.97
CA GLY A 395 -8.83 -8.81 0.86
C GLY A 395 -9.64 -7.66 0.25
N ASP A 396 -9.99 -6.65 1.04
CA ASP A 396 -10.54 -5.38 0.51
C ASP A 396 -9.42 -4.58 -0.19
N THR A 397 -9.03 -5.04 -1.37
CA THR A 397 -8.14 -4.32 -2.29
C THR A 397 -8.99 -3.63 -3.37
N GLU A 398 -9.71 -2.58 -2.99
CA GLU A 398 -10.32 -1.64 -3.94
C GLU A 398 -9.35 -0.47 -4.17
N LEU A 399 -8.44 -0.66 -5.11
CA LEU A 399 -7.81 0.44 -5.85
C LEU A 399 -8.37 0.36 -7.27
N ASP A 400 -9.61 0.84 -7.43
CA ASP A 400 -10.25 1.08 -8.73
C ASP A 400 -10.49 2.58 -8.94
#